data_AF-A0A9P1D3Q0-F1
#
_entry.id   AF-A0A9P1D3Q0-F1
#
_cell.length_a   1.000
_cell.length_b   1.000
_cell.length_c   1.000
_cell.angle_alpha   90.00
_cell.angle_beta   90.00
_cell.angle_gamma   90.00
#
_symmetry.space_group_name_H-M   'P 1'
#
loop_
_entity.id
_entity.type
_entity.pdbx_description
1 polymer ?
#
loop_
_entity_poly.entity_id
_entity_poly.type
_entity_poly.pdbx_seq_one_letter_code
_entity_poly.pdbx_strand_id
1 'polypeptide(L)'
;MVVSTGVYAKLGGLYEAWDEKKDLREQFRNVKRLLVERPAEGDSIETTTAAIARTALNLRFNSAAVEPLCWKMRNAPQSVPCIDALHREVQKFHEAHGLNSAFKTIQDEAWSLRYMFGLVKQLTYKQGPPRDPVFLSMLKAFGVNLEEWRPEAKPPAAAKDCLGPLGGSYFSTLDSSLVLVCLIDNLD
;
A
#
# COMPACT_ATOMS: atom_id res chain seq x y z
N MET A 1 30.99 13.06 3.50
CA MET A 1 29.53 13.30 3.44
C MET A 1 28.95 12.28 2.48
N VAL A 2 28.19 11.31 2.97
CA VAL A 2 27.55 10.30 2.12
C VAL A 2 26.30 10.95 1.55
N VAL A 3 26.31 11.20 0.25
CA VAL A 3 25.10 11.53 -0.49
C VAL A 3 24.22 10.29 -0.39
N SER A 4 23.19 10.33 0.46
CA SER A 4 22.18 9.29 0.53
C SER A 4 21.42 9.29 -0.79
N THR A 5 21.95 8.62 -1.81
CA THR A 5 21.19 8.15 -2.96
C THR A 5 19.98 7.43 -2.39
N GLY A 6 18.78 7.97 -2.57
CA GLY A 6 17.56 7.44 -1.99
C GLY A 6 17.36 5.99 -2.41
N VAL A 7 17.77 5.05 -1.55
CA VAL A 7 17.59 3.63 -1.79
C VAL A 7 16.11 3.35 -1.57
N TYR A 8 15.33 3.43 -2.64
CA TYR A 8 13.96 2.93 -2.62
C TYR A 8 13.99 1.45 -2.27
N ALA A 9 13.11 1.03 -1.36
CA ALA A 9 12.98 -0.38 -1.00
C ALA A 9 12.62 -1.19 -2.26
N LYS A 10 13.31 -2.31 -2.48
CA LYS A 10 12.97 -3.23 -3.57
C LYS A 10 11.65 -3.92 -3.25
N LEU A 11 10.59 -3.50 -3.93
CA LEU A 11 9.25 -4.09 -3.79
C LEU A 11 9.01 -5.30 -4.70
N GLY A 12 9.95 -5.64 -5.58
CA GLY A 12 9.83 -6.82 -6.43
C GLY A 12 9.70 -8.10 -5.60
N GLY A 13 8.93 -9.06 -6.10
CA GLY A 13 8.66 -10.28 -5.37
C GLY A 13 7.46 -10.17 -4.42
N LEU A 14 6.61 -9.14 -4.59
CA LEU A 14 5.47 -8.87 -3.71
C LEU A 14 4.22 -9.58 -4.22
N TYR A 15 4.04 -9.69 -5.55
CA TYR A 15 2.92 -10.44 -6.12
C TYR A 15 2.99 -11.93 -5.76
N GLU A 16 4.18 -12.53 -5.71
CA GLU A 16 4.39 -13.92 -5.29
C GLU A 16 4.03 -14.09 -3.80
N ALA A 17 4.44 -13.13 -2.96
CA ALA A 17 4.12 -13.16 -1.54
C ALA A 17 2.61 -13.02 -1.27
N TRP A 18 1.88 -12.27 -2.12
CA TRP A 18 0.42 -12.27 -2.10
C TRP A 18 -0.17 -13.57 -2.61
N ASP A 19 0.38 -14.11 -3.70
CA ASP A 19 -0.07 -15.38 -4.26
C ASP A 19 0.18 -16.55 -3.31
N GLU A 20 1.17 -16.52 -2.42
CA GLU A 20 1.36 -17.56 -1.40
C GLU A 20 0.19 -17.61 -0.39
N LYS A 21 -0.50 -16.50 -0.14
CA LYS A 21 -1.60 -16.39 0.83
C LYS A 21 -2.91 -16.95 0.25
N LYS A 22 -3.26 -18.18 0.64
CA LYS A 22 -4.47 -18.88 0.15
C LYS A 22 -5.75 -18.04 0.29
N ASP A 23 -5.98 -17.45 1.45
CA ASP A 23 -7.20 -16.67 1.72
C ASP A 23 -7.30 -15.44 0.80
N LEU A 24 -6.16 -14.80 0.52
CA LEU A 24 -6.09 -13.66 -0.38
C LEU A 24 -6.35 -14.08 -1.83
N ARG A 25 -5.83 -15.23 -2.27
CA ARG A 25 -6.14 -15.80 -3.60
C ARG A 25 -7.62 -16.11 -3.73
N GLU A 26 -8.24 -16.71 -2.72
CA GLU A 26 -9.67 -17.06 -2.74
C GLU A 26 -10.54 -15.80 -2.78
N GLN A 27 -10.23 -14.80 -1.96
CA GLN A 27 -10.87 -13.49 -2.02
C GLN A 27 -10.70 -12.85 -3.41
N PHE A 28 -9.49 -12.85 -3.95
CA PHE A 28 -9.21 -12.27 -5.27
C PHE A 28 -9.99 -12.98 -6.38
N ARG A 29 -10.10 -14.32 -6.33
CA ARG A 29 -10.89 -15.08 -7.31
C ARG A 29 -12.37 -14.71 -7.27
N ASN A 30 -12.91 -14.42 -6.09
CA ASN A 30 -14.31 -14.06 -5.90
C ASN A 30 -14.60 -12.61 -6.28
N VAL A 31 -13.77 -11.67 -5.81
CA VAL A 31 -14.04 -10.23 -5.87
C VAL A 31 -13.25 -9.51 -6.97
N LYS A 32 -12.23 -10.16 -7.55
CA LYS A 32 -11.34 -9.60 -8.60
C LYS A 32 -10.63 -8.31 -8.15
N ARG A 33 -10.33 -8.24 -6.86
CA ARG A 33 -9.68 -7.12 -6.17
C ARG A 33 -8.72 -7.65 -5.12
N LEU A 34 -7.51 -7.08 -5.09
CA LEU A 34 -6.50 -7.34 -4.07
C LEU A 34 -6.92 -6.71 -2.74
N LEU A 35 -7.45 -5.49 -2.82
CA LEU A 35 -7.96 -4.76 -1.66
C LEU A 35 -9.47 -4.58 -1.72
N VAL A 36 -10.12 -4.73 -0.59
CA VAL A 36 -11.58 -4.64 -0.45
C VAL A 36 -11.94 -3.76 0.73
N GLU A 37 -13.00 -2.97 0.58
CA GLU A 37 -13.57 -2.23 1.70
C GLU A 37 -14.20 -3.24 2.67
N ARG A 38 -14.04 -3.01 3.98
CA ARG A 38 -14.68 -3.88 4.98
C ARG A 38 -16.21 -3.75 4.81
N PRO A 39 -16.95 -4.86 4.58
CA PRO A 39 -18.41 -4.80 4.49
C PRO A 39 -19.01 -4.38 5.84
N ALA A 40 -20.19 -3.76 5.80
CA ALA A 40 -20.96 -3.52 7.01
C ALA A 40 -21.40 -4.86 7.63
N GLU A 41 -21.79 -4.83 8.90
CA GLU A 41 -22.21 -6.05 9.60
C GLU A 41 -23.44 -6.66 8.92
N GLY A 42 -23.28 -7.87 8.37
CA GLY A 42 -24.33 -8.59 7.65
C GLY A 42 -24.22 -8.54 6.12
N ASP A 43 -23.36 -7.69 5.56
CA ASP A 43 -23.21 -7.53 4.12
C ASP A 43 -22.13 -8.46 3.53
N SER A 44 -22.30 -8.83 2.26
CA SER A 44 -21.29 -9.59 1.51
C SER A 44 -20.16 -8.69 1.01
N ILE A 45 -18.99 -9.26 0.78
CA ILE A 45 -17.85 -8.51 0.22
C ILE A 45 -18.15 -8.16 -1.24
N GLU A 46 -18.22 -6.87 -1.54
CA GLU A 46 -18.46 -6.37 -2.89
C GLU A 46 -17.18 -5.90 -3.58
N THR A 47 -17.22 -5.86 -4.92
CA THR A 47 -16.13 -5.32 -5.73
C THR A 47 -16.03 -3.82 -5.52
N THR A 48 -14.92 -3.35 -4.96
CA THR A 48 -14.74 -1.91 -4.75
C THR A 48 -14.41 -1.20 -6.07
N THR A 49 -15.09 -0.08 -6.33
CA THR A 49 -14.94 0.72 -7.57
C THR A 49 -13.95 1.87 -7.43
N ALA A 50 -13.51 2.17 -6.20
CA ALA A 50 -12.62 3.27 -5.87
C ALA A 50 -11.52 2.81 -4.92
N ALA A 51 -10.57 3.72 -4.64
CA ALA A 51 -9.55 3.51 -3.62
C ALA A 51 -10.20 3.27 -2.24
N ILE A 52 -9.72 2.23 -1.54
CA ILE A 52 -10.14 1.85 -0.19
C ILE A 52 -9.86 2.99 0.80
N ALA A 53 -10.83 3.25 1.68
CA ALA A 53 -10.70 4.29 2.68
C ALA A 53 -9.60 3.97 3.70
N ARG A 54 -8.81 4.98 4.04
CA ARG A 54 -7.68 4.88 4.99
C ARG A 54 -8.18 4.80 6.44
N THR A 55 -8.70 3.64 6.85
CA THR A 55 -9.23 3.39 8.19
C THR A 55 -8.54 2.21 8.88
N ALA A 56 -8.55 2.18 10.21
CA ALA A 56 -8.02 1.06 10.99
C ALA A 56 -8.78 -0.26 10.71
N LEU A 57 -10.09 -0.17 10.46
CA LEU A 57 -10.93 -1.33 10.16
C LEU A 57 -10.54 -1.95 8.82
N ASN A 58 -10.37 -1.14 7.78
CA ASN A 58 -9.94 -1.61 6.48
C ASN A 58 -8.50 -2.12 6.52
N LEU A 59 -7.61 -1.49 7.31
CA LEU A 59 -6.24 -1.97 7.47
C LEU A 59 -6.23 -3.38 8.08
N ARG A 60 -7.06 -3.61 9.09
CA ARG A 60 -7.21 -4.93 9.72
C ARG A 60 -7.75 -5.95 8.73
N PHE A 61 -8.79 -5.58 7.98
CA PHE A 61 -9.44 -6.45 7.00
C PHE A 61 -8.49 -6.86 5.87
N ASN A 62 -7.68 -5.91 5.37
CA ASN A 62 -6.73 -6.13 4.28
C ASN A 62 -5.32 -6.50 4.76
N SER A 63 -5.17 -6.95 6.00
CA SER A 63 -3.86 -7.21 6.61
C SER A 63 -3.03 -8.24 5.82
N ALA A 64 -3.67 -9.24 5.21
CA ALA A 64 -2.99 -10.24 4.39
C ALA A 64 -2.25 -9.64 3.16
N ALA A 65 -2.76 -8.53 2.61
CA ALA A 65 -2.11 -7.82 1.51
C ALA A 65 -1.04 -6.83 2.01
N VAL A 66 -1.28 -6.20 3.17
CA VAL A 66 -0.39 -5.17 3.73
C VAL A 66 0.83 -5.75 4.45
N GLU A 67 0.71 -6.91 5.10
CA GLU A 67 1.79 -7.54 5.87
C GLU A 67 3.02 -7.90 5.00
N PRO A 68 2.89 -8.49 3.79
CA PRO A 68 4.04 -8.70 2.90
C PRO A 68 4.75 -7.39 2.51
N LEU A 69 3.99 -6.30 2.34
CA LEU A 69 4.56 -4.98 2.07
C LEU A 69 5.34 -4.47 3.29
N CYS A 70 4.84 -4.65 4.51
CA CYS A 70 5.57 -4.34 5.74
C CYS A 70 6.91 -5.09 5.80
N TRP A 71 6.92 -6.38 5.45
CA TRP A 71 8.13 -7.19 5.43
C TRP A 71 9.17 -6.68 4.42
N LYS A 72 8.75 -6.28 3.21
CA LYS A 72 9.66 -5.69 2.19
C LYS A 72 10.22 -4.34 2.65
N MET A 73 9.45 -3.57 3.42
CA MET A 73 9.82 -2.24 3.89
C MET A 73 10.63 -2.22 5.19
N ARG A 74 10.82 -3.38 5.86
CA ARG A 74 11.47 -3.47 7.19
C ARG A 74 12.88 -2.85 7.25
N ASN A 75 13.63 -2.94 6.16
CA ASN A 75 15.00 -2.42 6.07
C ASN A 75 15.05 -0.94 5.65
N ALA A 76 13.90 -0.31 5.41
CA ALA A 76 13.78 1.08 4.98
C ALA A 76 12.67 1.82 5.78
N PRO A 77 12.75 1.87 7.12
CA PRO A 77 11.65 2.34 7.97
C PRO A 77 11.29 3.82 7.73
N GLN A 78 12.26 4.63 7.36
CA GLN A 78 12.06 6.05 7.07
C GLN A 78 11.46 6.31 5.67
N SER A 79 11.49 5.33 4.78
CA SER A 79 10.99 5.45 3.41
C SER A 79 9.47 5.22 3.33
N VAL A 80 8.94 5.49 2.14
CA VAL A 80 7.58 5.13 1.72
C VAL A 80 7.67 4.24 0.49
N PRO A 81 6.73 3.30 0.31
CA PRO A 81 6.68 2.47 -0.90
C PRO A 81 6.60 3.35 -2.16
N CYS A 82 7.43 3.05 -3.16
CA CYS A 82 7.36 3.71 -4.46
C CYS A 82 6.05 3.30 -5.16
N ILE A 83 5.27 4.27 -5.63
CA ILE A 83 3.96 4.01 -6.23
C ILE A 83 4.07 3.24 -7.53
N ASP A 84 5.06 3.53 -8.38
CA ASP A 84 5.26 2.85 -9.66
C ASP A 84 5.65 1.37 -9.45
N ALA A 85 6.47 1.12 -8.43
CA ALA A 85 6.84 -0.25 -8.06
C ALA A 85 5.64 -1.01 -7.51
N LEU A 86 4.80 -0.39 -6.67
CA LEU A 86 3.54 -0.99 -6.22
C LEU A 86 2.60 -1.28 -7.38
N HIS A 87 2.42 -0.33 -8.30
CA HIS A 87 1.57 -0.50 -9.48
C HIS A 87 1.97 -1.72 -10.31
N ARG A 88 3.28 -1.88 -10.58
CA ARG A 88 3.79 -3.04 -11.31
C ARG A 88 3.49 -4.37 -10.60
N GLU A 89 3.64 -4.43 -9.28
CA GLU A 89 3.39 -5.66 -8.53
C GLU A 89 1.89 -5.98 -8.44
N VAL A 90 1.02 -4.97 -8.27
CA VAL A 90 -0.45 -5.17 -8.31
C VAL A 90 -0.88 -5.63 -9.71
N GLN A 91 -0.34 -5.01 -10.76
CA GLN A 91 -0.61 -5.43 -12.14
C GLN A 91 -0.23 -6.90 -12.38
N LYS A 92 1.00 -7.30 -11.98
CA LYS A 92 1.45 -8.70 -12.10
C LYS A 92 0.54 -9.67 -11.35
N PHE A 93 0.06 -9.29 -10.17
CA PHE A 93 -0.87 -10.12 -9.40
C PHE A 93 -2.19 -10.35 -10.16
N HIS A 94 -2.74 -9.30 -10.78
CA HIS A 94 -3.96 -9.41 -11.57
C HIS A 94 -3.73 -10.28 -12.82
N GLU A 95 -2.62 -10.06 -13.52
CA GLU A 95 -2.23 -10.84 -14.71
C GLU A 95 -1.99 -12.31 -14.38
N ALA A 96 -1.35 -12.62 -13.26
CA ALA A 96 -1.12 -13.99 -12.78
C ALA A 96 -2.43 -14.74 -12.48
N HIS A 97 -3.49 -14.02 -12.14
CA HIS A 97 -4.84 -14.55 -11.95
C HIS A 97 -5.72 -14.45 -13.20
N GLY A 98 -5.14 -14.14 -14.37
CA GLY A 98 -5.84 -14.09 -15.65
C GLY A 98 -6.78 -12.89 -15.81
N LEU A 99 -6.58 -11.83 -15.04
CA LEU A 99 -7.43 -10.64 -15.04
C LEU A 99 -6.70 -9.45 -15.68
N ASN A 100 -7.24 -8.94 -16.79
CA ASN A 100 -6.76 -7.71 -17.40
C ASN A 100 -7.56 -6.52 -16.87
N SER A 101 -7.15 -5.99 -15.70
CA SER A 101 -7.86 -4.90 -15.04
C SER A 101 -7.53 -3.53 -15.65
N ALA A 102 -8.50 -2.62 -15.59
CA ALA A 102 -8.28 -1.24 -16.02
C ALA A 102 -7.15 -0.57 -15.22
N PHE A 103 -6.34 0.26 -15.88
CA PHE A 103 -5.24 0.99 -15.25
C PHE A 103 -5.65 1.73 -13.98
N LYS A 104 -6.83 2.39 -14.01
CA LYS A 104 -7.37 3.10 -12.85
C LYS A 104 -7.54 2.19 -11.62
N THR A 105 -8.01 0.96 -11.81
CA THR A 105 -8.16 -0.01 -10.71
C THR A 105 -6.81 -0.31 -10.06
N ILE A 106 -5.82 -0.68 -10.88
CA ILE A 106 -4.48 -1.02 -10.39
C ILE A 106 -3.87 0.18 -9.66
N GLN A 107 -4.06 1.38 -10.21
CA GLN A 107 -3.61 2.63 -9.62
C GLN A 107 -4.27 2.89 -8.26
N ASP A 108 -5.60 2.75 -8.17
CA ASP A 108 -6.35 2.95 -6.92
C ASP A 108 -5.87 1.95 -5.84
N GLU A 109 -5.69 0.67 -6.17
CA GLU A 109 -5.20 -0.35 -5.24
C GLU A 109 -3.77 -0.09 -4.77
N ALA A 110 -2.87 0.33 -5.69
CA ALA A 110 -1.51 0.71 -5.33
C ALA A 110 -1.47 1.92 -4.37
N TRP A 111 -2.32 2.92 -4.59
CA TRP A 111 -2.46 4.05 -3.66
C TRP A 111 -3.03 3.62 -2.31
N SER A 112 -4.06 2.79 -2.30
CA SER A 112 -4.64 2.25 -1.07
C SER A 112 -3.61 1.47 -0.26
N LEU A 113 -2.81 0.59 -0.88
CA LEU A 113 -1.71 -0.12 -0.21
C LEU A 113 -0.73 0.86 0.45
N ARG A 114 -0.32 1.90 -0.29
CA ARG A 114 0.61 2.92 0.23
C ARG A 114 0.02 3.66 1.43
N TYR A 115 -1.26 4.04 1.37
CA TYR A 115 -1.93 4.73 2.48
C TYR A 115 -2.14 3.84 3.70
N MET A 116 -2.43 2.55 3.50
CA MET A 116 -2.50 1.54 4.54
C MET A 116 -1.17 1.33 5.23
N PHE A 117 -0.09 1.19 4.46
CA PHE A 117 1.26 1.15 5.01
C PHE A 117 1.57 2.42 5.83
N GLY A 118 1.14 3.58 5.36
CA GLY A 118 1.23 4.83 6.11
C GLY A 118 0.50 4.81 7.46
N LEU A 119 -0.60 4.06 7.60
CA LEU A 119 -1.24 3.82 8.90
C LEU A 119 -0.39 2.94 9.81
N VAL A 120 0.19 1.85 9.29
CA VAL A 120 1.10 0.99 10.06
C VAL A 120 2.27 1.81 10.60
N LYS A 121 2.88 2.64 9.76
CA LYS A 121 3.96 3.55 10.17
C LYS A 121 3.52 4.54 11.25
N GLN A 122 2.29 5.06 11.15
CA GLN A 122 1.76 5.93 12.20
C GLN A 122 1.58 5.23 13.55
N LEU A 123 1.42 3.90 13.58
CA LEU A 123 1.37 3.15 14.83
C LEU A 123 2.73 3.13 15.54
N THR A 124 3.86 3.22 14.81
CA THR A 124 5.21 3.23 15.42
C THR A 124 5.51 4.54 16.16
N TYR A 125 4.79 5.62 15.86
CA TYR A 125 4.90 6.91 16.55
C TYR A 125 4.05 7.01 17.82
N LYS A 126 3.22 5.99 18.11
CA LYS A 126 2.35 6.03 19.30
C LYS A 126 3.13 5.70 20.57
N GLN A 127 2.75 6.33 21.68
CA GLN A 127 3.44 6.19 22.97
C GLN A 127 3.48 4.75 23.49
N GLY A 128 2.52 3.91 23.08
CA GLY A 128 2.48 2.49 23.43
C GLY A 128 2.07 1.63 22.24
N PRO A 129 2.35 0.31 22.29
CA PRO A 129 1.97 -0.62 21.24
C PRO A 129 0.45 -0.69 21.11
N PRO A 130 -0.08 -0.95 19.89
CA PRO A 130 -1.50 -1.20 19.72
C PRO A 130 -1.91 -2.48 20.44
N ARG A 131 -3.15 -2.54 20.93
CA ARG A 131 -3.70 -3.76 21.55
C ARG A 131 -4.20 -4.80 20.54
N ASP A 132 -4.48 -4.36 19.30
CA ASP A 132 -5.03 -5.25 18.27
C ASP A 132 -3.94 -6.23 17.77
N PRO A 133 -4.17 -7.54 17.84
CA PRO A 133 -3.17 -8.55 17.45
C PRO A 133 -2.77 -8.47 15.98
N VAL A 134 -3.68 -8.02 15.09
CA VAL A 134 -3.38 -7.86 13.66
C VAL A 134 -2.39 -6.73 13.44
N PHE A 135 -2.55 -5.62 14.17
CA PHE A 135 -1.61 -4.50 14.12
C PHE A 135 -0.26 -4.89 14.70
N LEU A 136 -0.24 -5.68 15.77
CA LEU A 136 1.01 -6.22 16.33
C LEU A 136 1.73 -7.13 15.33
N SER A 137 1.01 -8.00 14.60
CA SER A 137 1.60 -8.82 13.53
C SER A 137 2.26 -7.96 12.45
N MET A 138 1.56 -6.95 11.95
CA MET A 138 2.11 -6.04 10.93
C MET A 138 3.32 -5.24 11.43
N LEU A 139 3.32 -4.82 12.69
CA LEU A 139 4.46 -4.14 13.30
C LEU A 139 5.68 -5.07 13.45
N LYS A 140 5.46 -6.34 13.84
CA LYS A 140 6.51 -7.37 13.85
C LYS A 140 7.05 -7.59 12.43
N ALA A 141 6.17 -7.72 11.43
CA ALA A 141 6.57 -7.86 10.03
C ALA A 141 7.39 -6.67 9.53
N PHE A 142 7.06 -5.46 9.99
CA PHE A 142 7.81 -4.23 9.70
C PHE A 142 9.15 -4.14 10.46
N GLY A 143 9.43 -5.06 11.39
CA GLY A 143 10.68 -5.12 12.14
C GLY A 143 10.68 -4.36 13.47
N VAL A 144 9.50 -3.98 13.98
CA VAL A 144 9.38 -3.34 15.30
C VAL A 144 9.53 -4.39 16.40
N ASN A 145 10.47 -4.17 17.31
CA ASN A 145 10.57 -4.95 18.54
C ASN A 145 9.48 -4.51 19.52
N LEU A 146 8.54 -5.41 19.83
CA LEU A 146 7.41 -5.11 20.71
C LEU A 146 7.72 -5.29 22.21
N GLU A 147 8.77 -6.05 22.55
CA GLU A 147 9.20 -6.22 23.95
C GLU A 147 9.93 -4.96 24.44
N GLU A 148 10.64 -4.30 23.52
CA GLU A 148 11.32 -3.03 23.76
C GLU A 148 10.62 -1.88 23.04
N TRP A 149 9.33 -1.67 23.34
CA TRP A 149 8.58 -0.59 22.69
C TRP A 149 9.25 0.76 22.92
N ARG A 150 9.73 1.37 21.83
CA ARG A 150 10.24 2.73 21.80
C ARG A 150 9.54 3.47 20.68
N PRO A 151 8.71 4.47 20.98
CA PRO A 151 8.08 5.25 19.92
C PRO A 151 9.15 5.89 19.04
N GLU A 152 9.00 5.76 17.73
CA GLU A 152 9.86 6.48 16.80
C GLU A 152 9.61 7.99 16.94
N ALA A 153 10.67 8.78 16.81
CA ALA A 153 10.52 10.22 16.69
C ALA A 153 9.70 10.51 15.42
N LYS A 154 8.51 11.08 15.60
CA LYS A 154 7.73 11.55 14.46
C LYS A 154 8.60 12.54 13.67
N PRO A 155 8.80 12.34 12.36
CA PRO A 155 9.54 13.32 11.58
C PRO A 155 8.90 14.70 11.76
N PRO A 156 9.70 15.78 11.83
CA PRO A 156 9.15 17.13 11.86
C PRO A 156 8.17 17.26 10.71
N ALA A 157 7.08 17.99 10.90
CA ALA A 157 6.10 18.23 9.86
C ALA A 157 6.77 19.01 8.71
N ALA A 158 7.47 18.31 7.83
CA ALA A 158 7.97 18.86 6.59
C ALA A 158 6.75 19.36 5.81
N ALA A 159 6.88 20.58 5.29
CA ALA A 159 5.83 21.34 4.64
C ALA A 159 4.96 20.48 3.71
N LYS A 160 3.66 20.76 3.73
CA LYS A 160 2.58 20.05 3.03
C LYS A 160 2.70 20.03 1.49
N ASP A 161 3.84 20.39 0.91
CA ASP A 161 3.94 20.81 -0.49
C ASP A 161 4.31 19.69 -1.47
N CYS A 162 4.33 18.41 -1.05
CA CYS A 162 4.46 17.27 -1.95
C CYS A 162 3.23 16.34 -1.99
N LEU A 163 2.13 16.73 -1.34
CA LEU A 163 0.85 16.03 -1.44
C LEU A 163 -0.10 16.93 -2.23
N GLY A 164 -0.25 16.63 -3.52
CA GLY A 164 -1.27 17.26 -4.35
C GLY A 164 -2.65 17.18 -3.66
N PRO A 165 -3.52 18.18 -3.87
CA PRO A 165 -4.78 18.28 -3.16
C PRO A 165 -5.70 17.13 -3.56
N LEU A 166 -5.98 16.22 -2.62
CA LEU A 166 -7.26 15.50 -2.63
C LEU A 166 -8.32 16.48 -2.13
N GLY A 167 -8.87 17.26 -3.06
CA GLY A 167 -9.99 18.16 -2.81
C GLY A 167 -11.00 18.06 -3.93
N GLY A 168 -12.21 17.62 -3.59
CA GLY A 168 -13.44 18.00 -4.27
C GLY A 168 -13.80 17.24 -5.54
N SER A 169 -15.01 16.69 -5.51
CA SER A 169 -15.94 16.62 -6.63
C SER A 169 -15.62 17.56 -7.80
N TYR A 170 -15.55 17.05 -9.04
CA TYR A 170 -16.41 17.40 -10.16
C TYR A 170 -15.97 16.64 -11.44
N PHE A 171 -16.94 15.99 -12.06
CA PHE A 171 -16.91 15.57 -13.47
C PHE A 171 -16.99 16.82 -14.37
N SER A 172 -16.53 16.70 -15.62
CA SER A 172 -16.44 17.71 -16.70
C SER A 172 -15.24 18.67 -16.54
N THR A 173 -14.34 18.88 -17.49
CA THR A 173 -14.39 18.84 -18.97
C THR A 173 -13.02 18.41 -19.53
N LEU A 174 -13.03 17.96 -20.79
CA LEU A 174 -11.87 17.73 -21.66
C LEU A 174 -10.77 18.80 -21.52
N ASP A 175 -9.51 18.40 -21.43
CA ASP A 175 -8.50 18.86 -22.39
C ASP A 175 -7.30 17.90 -22.46
N SER A 176 -6.82 17.72 -23.69
CA SER A 176 -5.67 16.91 -24.05
C SER A 176 -4.40 17.69 -23.72
N SER A 177 -3.45 17.10 -22.98
CA SER A 177 -1.99 17.34 -23.02
C SER A 177 -1.36 17.02 -21.67
N LEU A 178 -0.81 15.81 -21.50
CA LEU A 178 0.40 15.52 -20.72
C LEU A 178 0.66 14.01 -20.76
N VAL A 179 1.07 13.56 -21.95
CA VAL A 179 1.91 12.37 -22.07
C VAL A 179 3.31 12.82 -21.67
N LEU A 180 3.72 12.57 -20.42
CA LEU A 180 5.13 12.69 -20.06
C LEU A 180 5.76 11.29 -20.08
N VAL A 181 6.54 11.12 -21.13
CA VAL A 181 7.41 10.02 -21.49
C VAL A 181 8.41 9.72 -20.36
N CYS A 182 8.47 8.47 -19.90
CA CYS A 182 9.64 7.90 -19.25
C CYS A 182 10.13 6.72 -20.09
N LEU A 183 10.79 7.05 -21.22
CA LEU A 183 11.59 6.13 -22.01
C LEU A 183 13.05 6.27 -21.55
N ILE A 184 13.65 5.11 -21.29
CA ILE A 184 15.05 4.74 -21.51
C ILE A 184 16.08 5.42 -20.59
N ASP A 185 16.72 4.60 -19.76
CA ASP A 185 18.17 4.40 -19.83
C ASP A 185 18.54 3.15 -19.01
N ASN A 186 19.05 2.13 -19.72
CA ASN A 186 20.07 1.18 -19.24
C ASN A 186 20.40 0.20 -20.38
N LEU A 187 21.26 0.67 -21.29
CA LEU A 187 22.21 -0.15 -22.03
C LEU A 187 23.55 0.56 -21.90
N ASP A 188 24.41 0.03 -21.02
CA ASP A 188 25.80 -0.34 -21.28
C ASP A 188 26.40 -0.99 -20.02
#